data_AF-A0A5K0VMD2-F1
#
_entry.id   AF-A0A5K0VMD2-F1
#
_cell.length_a   1.000
_cell.length_b   1.000
_cell.length_c   1.000
_cell.angle_alpha   90.00
_cell.angle_beta   90.00
_cell.angle_gamma   90.00
#
_symmetry.space_group_name_H-M   'P 1'
#
loop_
_entity.id
_entity.type
_entity.pdbx_description
1 polymer ?
#
loop_
_entity_poly.entity_id
_entity_poly.type
_entity_poly.pdbx_seq_one_letter_code
_entity_poly.pdbx_strand_id
1 'polypeptide(L)' 'FIENYGTHIIVGLSVGGQDALFVRQDQTSNLPPSELKKHLHNLSDQHFTGACQISPHLRRKQKQ' A
#
# COMPACT_ATOMS: atom_id res chain seq x y z
N PHE A 1 26.10 24.32 -6.11
CA PHE A 1 25.66 23.74 -7.39
C PHE A 1 24.85 22.47 -7.16
N ILE A 2 25.40 21.43 -6.53
CA ILE A 2 24.67 20.16 -6.26
C ILE A 2 23.36 20.38 -5.49
N GLU A 3 23.37 21.19 -4.43
CA GLU A 3 22.14 21.50 -3.68
C GLU A 3 21.08 22.22 -4.51
N ASN A 4 21.51 22.97 -5.53
CA ASN A 4 20.61 23.77 -6.38
C ASN A 4 20.13 23.00 -7.61
N TYR A 5 20.90 22.03 -8.11
CA TYR A 5 20.67 21.40 -9.42
C TYR A 5 20.67 19.87 -9.39
N GLY A 6 20.98 19.26 -8.25
CA GLY A 6 21.10 17.81 -8.10
C GLY A 6 22.43 17.26 -8.61
N THR A 7 22.54 15.93 -8.56
CA THR A 7 23.76 15.18 -8.96
C THR A 7 23.62 14.49 -10.32
N HIS A 8 22.41 14.36 -10.85
CA HIS A 8 22.12 13.60 -12.06
C HIS A 8 21.19 14.41 -12.99
N ILE A 9 21.33 14.19 -14.30
CA ILE A 9 20.41 14.69 -15.32
C ILE A 9 19.48 13.57 -15.79
N ILE A 10 18.22 13.90 -16.09
CA ILE A 10 17.25 12.96 -16.63
C ILE A 10 17.42 12.95 -18.16
N VAL A 11 17.84 11.81 -18.71
CA VAL A 11 18.01 11.63 -20.18
C VAL A 11 16.79 11.01 -20.86
N GLY A 12 15.79 10.57 -20.09
CA GLY A 12 14.53 10.02 -20.58
C GLY A 12 13.54 9.85 -19.43
N LEU A 13 12.25 9.99 -19.73
CA LEU A 13 11.17 9.87 -18.74
C LEU A 13 9.97 9.11 -19.31
N SER A 14 9.27 8.39 -18.45
CA SER A 14 7.97 7.78 -18.74
C SER A 14 6.91 8.45 -17.89
N VAL A 15 5.79 8.82 -18.50
CA VAL A 15 4.66 9.47 -17.81
C VAL A 15 3.51 8.48 -17.66
N GLY A 16 2.96 8.40 -16.45
CA GLY A 16 1.82 7.54 -16.12
C GLY A 16 1.32 7.84 -14.71
N GLY A 17 0.51 6.94 -14.16
CA GLY A 17 0.07 6.97 -12.77
C GLY A 17 0.58 5.75 -12.00
N GLN A 18 0.76 5.90 -10.69
CA GLN A 18 1.05 4.81 -9.78
C GLN A 18 0.09 4.88 -8.60
N ASP A 19 -0.72 3.83 -8.46
CA ASP A 19 -1.54 3.62 -7.27
C ASP A 19 -0.74 2.77 -6.27
N ALA A 20 -0.57 3.27 -5.05
CA ALA A 20 0.18 2.60 -4.00
C ALA A 20 -0.60 2.61 -2.68
N LEU A 21 -0.61 1.48 -2.00
CA LEU A 21 -1.22 1.31 -0.67
C LEU A 21 -0.14 0.93 0.33
N PHE A 22 -0.12 1.62 1.48
CA PHE A 22 0.71 1.26 2.61
C PHE A 22 -0.18 0.67 3.71
N VAL A 23 0.13 -0.55 4.14
CA VAL A 23 -0.62 -1.25 5.18
C VAL A 23 0.30 -1.49 6.38
N ARG A 24 -0.15 -1.04 7.55
CA ARG A 24 0.53 -1.28 8.82
C ARG A 24 -0.32 -2.18 9.71
N GLN A 25 0.32 -3.15 10.34
CA GLN A 25 -0.26 -3.99 11.37
C GLN A 25 0.12 -3.44 12.74
N ASP A 26 -0.86 -2.92 13.49
CA ASP A 26 -0.60 -2.30 14.80
C ASP A 26 -0.33 -3.33 15.92
N GLN A 27 -0.88 -4.55 15.80
CA GLN A 27 -0.69 -5.64 16.76
C GLN A 27 -0.21 -6.89 16.03
N THR A 28 0.77 -7.58 16.60
CA THR A 28 1.30 -8.83 16.01
C THR A 28 0.23 -9.92 15.93
N SER A 29 0.29 -10.72 14.88
CA SER A 29 -0.53 -11.92 14.71
C SER A 29 0.38 -13.15 14.65
N ASN A 30 -0.19 -14.33 14.86
CA ASN A 30 0.52 -15.60 14.73
C ASN A 30 0.70 -16.05 13.26
N LEU A 31 0.48 -15.14 12.29
CA LEU A 31 0.56 -15.46 10.88
C LEU A 31 2.02 -15.47 10.42
N PRO A 32 2.46 -16.52 9.70
CA PRO A 32 3.77 -16.52 9.05
C PRO A 32 3.91 -15.36 8.05
N PRO A 33 5.12 -14.81 7.84
CA PRO A 33 5.34 -13.71 6.91
C PRO A 33 4.90 -13.99 5.46
N SER A 34 5.03 -15.24 4.99
CA SER A 34 4.62 -15.66 3.65
C SER A 34 3.09 -15.59 3.47
N GLU A 35 2.35 -16.04 4.47
CA GLU A 35 0.89 -15.98 4.49
C GLU A 35 0.40 -14.54 4.61
N LEU A 36 1.03 -13.73 5.47
CA LEU A 36 0.71 -12.30 5.59
C LEU A 36 0.92 -11.58 4.25
N LYS A 37 2.04 -11.82 3.56
CA LYS A 37 2.32 -11.25 2.24
C LYS A 37 1.24 -11.64 1.22
N LYS A 38 0.82 -12.90 1.21
CA LYS A 38 -0.27 -13.38 0.34
C LYS A 38 -1.60 -12.67 0.63
N HIS A 39 -1.94 -12.48 1.90
CA HIS A 39 -3.15 -11.75 2.28
C HIS A 39 -3.10 -10.29 1.83
N LEU A 40 -1.96 -9.61 2.02
CA LEU A 40 -1.78 -8.22 1.56
C LEU A 40 -1.87 -8.09 0.04
N HIS A 41 -1.32 -9.06 -0.71
CA HIS A 41 -1.46 -9.08 -2.17
C HIS A 41 -2.91 -9.24 -2.61
N ASN A 42 -3.63 -10.22 -2.05
CA ASN A 42 -5.03 -10.44 -2.39
C ASN A 42 -5.90 -9.22 -2.03
N LEU A 43 -5.62 -8.57 -0.90
CA LEU A 43 -6.31 -7.33 -0.50
C LEU A 43 -6.03 -6.19 -1.48
N SER A 44 -4.77 -6.04 -1.90
CA SER A 44 -4.35 -5.08 -2.92
C SER A 44 -5.12 -5.31 -4.23
N ASP A 45 -5.15 -6.55 -4.72
CA ASP A 45 -5.85 -6.90 -5.96
C ASP A 45 -7.34 -6.57 -5.86
N GLN A 46 -7.98 -6.96 -4.76
CA GLN A 46 -9.39 -6.65 -4.52
C GLN A 46 -9.65 -5.14 -4.48
N HIS A 47 -8.77 -4.36 -3.84
CA HIS A 47 -8.93 -2.92 -3.73
C HIS A 47 -8.81 -2.24 -5.10
N PHE A 48 -7.77 -2.57 -5.87
CA PHE A 48 -7.53 -1.95 -7.17
C PHE A 48 -8.47 -2.43 -8.27
N THR A 49 -9.03 -3.63 -8.15
CA THR A 49 -10.05 -4.15 -9.10
C THR A 49 -11.48 -3.75 -8.72
N GLY A 50 -11.67 -3.09 -7.57
CA GLY A 50 -13.01 -2.75 -7.05
C GLY A 50 -13.79 -3.94 -6.48
N ALA A 51 -13.19 -5.13 -6.37
CA ALA A 51 -13.79 -6.31 -5.77
C ALA A 51 -13.71 -6.33 -4.23
N CYS A 52 -13.10 -5.32 -3.61
CA CYS A 52 -12.89 -5.28 -2.16
C CYS A 52 -14.20 -5.08 -1.40
N GLN A 53 -14.53 -6.07 -0.56
CA GLN A 53 -15.69 -6.02 0.34
C GLN A 53 -15.39 -5.30 1.66
N ILE A 54 -14.13 -4.93 1.91
CA ILE A 54 -13.72 -4.24 3.12
C ILE A 54 -14.12 -2.76 2.98
N SER A 55 -15.27 -2.39 3.54
CA SER A 55 -15.66 -0.99 3.61
C SER A 55 -14.74 -0.24 4.59
N PRO A 56 -14.13 0.89 4.20
CA PRO A 56 -13.31 1.71 5.09
C PRO A 56 -14.11 2.25 6.29
N HIS A 57 -15.44 2.22 6.22
CA HIS A 57 -16.34 2.65 7.29
C HIS A 57 -16.58 1.60 8.39
N LEU A 58 -15.98 0.40 8.30
CA LEU A 58 -16.21 -0.69 9.27
C LEU A 58 -15.27 -0.64 10.50
N ARG A 59 -14.94 0.55 11.01
CA ARG A 59 -14.26 0.69 12.32
C ARG A 59 -14.81 1.85 13.17
N ARG A 60 -15.88 1.57 13.91
CA ARG A 60 -16.04 1.93 15.36
C ARG A 60 -17.41 1.47 15.90
N LYS A 61 -17.54 0.17 16.16
CA LYS A 61 -18.44 -0.32 17.22
C LYS A 61 -17.77 -1.46 17.95
N GLN A 62 -16.80 -1.14 18.80
CA GLN A 62 -16.37 -1.98 19.92
C GLN A 62 -15.42 -1.16 20.81
N LYS A 63 -16.03 -0.41 21.72
CA LYS A 63 -15.56 -0.10 23.08
C LYS A 63 -16.82 0.31 23.84
N GLN A 64 -17.46 -0.68 24.48
CA GLN A 64 -18.26 -0.46 25.69
C GLN A 64 -17.29 -0.10 26.82
#